data_AF-A0A8H7L3F7-F1
#
_entry.id   AF-A0A8H7L3F7-F1
#
_cell.length_a   1.000
_cell.length_b   1.000
_cell.length_c   1.000
_cell.angle_alpha   90.00
_cell.angle_beta   90.00
_cell.angle_gamma   90.00
#
_symmetry.space_group_name_H-M   'P 1'
#
loop_
_entity.id
_entity.type
_entity.pdbx_description
1 polymer ?
#
loop_
_entity_poly.entity_id
_entity_poly.type
_entity_poly.pdbx_seq_one_letter_code
_entity_poly.pdbx_strand_id
1 'polypeptide(L)'
;MSDSEPEPELSELHSDDKTVRFVPAKSESERPPPPGTGYKFDESNSRFIASREAAGIWVAGGSAWKVYRKDKTLGKAKKAIKKAQDAGLPLVPIEIIDGQDEQAATGFVFQPVGGQKKTFGFAIKTQYLSDPYVFFSAQGHGVKKFKTFLEGVSDRNVLEGYKSALEIAVDIELSDPQGLVDPNGSILFFDIHTGSSSGAEDLLHEVKARLKKL
;
A
#
# COMPACT_ATOMS: atom_id res chain seq x y z
N MET A 1 79.40 5.74 3.40
CA MET A 1 78.62 5.67 4.65
C MET A 1 77.23 6.16 4.33
N SER A 2 76.33 5.23 4.08
CA SER A 2 74.87 5.36 4.24
C SER A 2 74.38 3.94 4.42
N ASP A 3 73.87 3.69 5.61
CA ASP A 3 73.38 2.43 6.12
C ASP A 3 71.97 2.12 5.62
N SER A 4 71.62 0.83 5.74
CA SER A 4 70.29 0.26 5.96
C SER A 4 69.35 0.21 4.75
N GLU A 5 68.58 -0.84 4.46
CA GLU A 5 68.34 -2.19 5.02
C GLU A 5 67.48 -2.93 3.96
N PRO A 6 67.35 -4.28 3.98
CA PRO A 6 66.66 -5.05 2.94
C PRO A 6 65.15 -5.26 3.19
N GLU A 7 64.42 -5.34 2.06
CA GLU A 7 63.06 -5.83 1.69
C GLU A 7 61.96 -6.13 2.75
N PRO A 8 60.67 -6.08 2.32
CA PRO A 8 60.00 -7.37 2.17
C PRO A 8 59.07 -7.54 0.95
N GLU A 9 58.90 -8.81 0.63
CA GLU A 9 58.03 -9.46 -0.36
C GLU A 9 56.60 -8.89 -0.44
N LEU A 10 56.12 -8.69 -1.67
CA LEU A 10 54.70 -8.51 -1.97
C LEU A 10 54.04 -9.87 -2.23
N SER A 11 53.53 -10.48 -1.17
CA SER A 11 52.61 -11.61 -1.25
C SER A 11 51.17 -11.14 -1.53
N GLU A 12 50.54 -11.75 -2.54
CA GLU A 12 49.10 -12.01 -2.68
C GLU A 12 48.12 -10.81 -2.70
N LEU A 13 47.96 -10.22 -3.89
CA LEU A 13 46.75 -9.47 -4.24
C LEU A 13 45.61 -10.45 -4.57
N HIS A 14 44.69 -10.60 -3.63
CA HIS A 14 43.39 -11.23 -3.85
C HIS A 14 42.61 -10.47 -4.95
N SER A 15 42.12 -11.23 -5.91
CA SER A 15 41.25 -10.76 -6.99
C SER A 15 39.83 -10.52 -6.48
N ASP A 16 39.49 -9.28 -6.17
CA ASP A 16 38.09 -8.87 -6.01
C ASP A 16 37.49 -8.58 -7.40
N ASP A 17 36.86 -9.61 -7.96
CA ASP A 17 35.95 -9.53 -9.10
C ASP A 17 34.72 -8.68 -8.71
N LYS A 18 34.83 -7.36 -8.86
CA LYS A 18 33.68 -6.46 -8.83
C LYS A 18 33.05 -6.42 -10.22
N THR A 19 32.24 -7.43 -10.51
CA THR A 19 31.28 -7.39 -11.60
C THR A 19 30.32 -6.22 -11.37
N VAL A 20 30.55 -5.10 -12.03
CA VAL A 20 29.65 -3.93 -12.03
C VAL A 20 28.37 -4.34 -12.75
N ARG A 21 27.35 -4.75 -11.99
CA ARG A 21 26.01 -4.98 -12.51
C ARG A 21 25.39 -3.62 -12.83
N PHE A 22 25.21 -3.33 -14.12
CA PHE A 22 24.35 -2.24 -14.57
C PHE A 22 22.92 -2.54 -14.12
N VAL A 23 22.47 -1.82 -13.09
CA VAL A 23 21.05 -1.74 -12.74
C VAL A 23 20.44 -0.73 -13.73
N PRO A 24 19.46 -1.11 -14.55
CA PRO A 24 18.81 -0.17 -15.44
C PRO A 24 18.19 0.96 -14.60
N ALA A 25 18.47 2.19 -14.99
CA ALA A 25 17.92 3.37 -14.33
C ALA A 25 16.39 3.26 -14.32
N LYS A 26 15.80 3.30 -13.12
CA LYS A 26 14.35 3.50 -12.95
C LYS A 26 13.92 4.70 -13.79
N SER A 27 12.80 4.57 -14.50
CA SER A 27 12.23 5.62 -15.34
C SER A 27 12.09 6.92 -14.53
N GLU A 28 12.25 8.09 -15.16
CA GLU A 28 12.18 9.38 -14.45
C GLU A 28 10.85 9.59 -13.70
N SER A 29 9.77 8.90 -14.11
CA SER A 29 8.48 8.87 -13.40
C SER A 29 8.49 8.12 -12.06
N GLU A 30 9.54 7.35 -11.77
CA GLU A 30 9.68 6.56 -10.54
C GLU A 30 10.66 7.19 -9.52
N ARG A 31 11.34 8.29 -9.87
CA ARG A 31 12.23 8.98 -8.93
C ARG A 31 11.41 9.88 -8.01
N PRO A 32 11.63 9.82 -6.68
CA PRO A 32 11.06 10.82 -5.79
C PRO A 32 11.54 12.21 -6.21
N PRO A 33 10.67 13.23 -6.18
CA PRO A 33 11.02 14.58 -6.54
C PRO A 33 12.10 15.09 -5.58
N PRO A 34 12.96 16.03 -6.03
CA PRO A 34 13.98 16.61 -5.18
C PRO A 34 13.40 17.13 -3.86
N PRO A 35 14.16 17.04 -2.74
CA PRO A 35 13.78 17.68 -1.49
C PRO A 35 13.40 19.14 -1.73
N GLY A 36 12.26 19.59 -1.19
CA GLY A 36 11.74 20.95 -1.38
C GLY A 36 10.74 21.14 -2.53
N THR A 37 10.58 20.18 -3.45
CA THR A 37 9.70 20.37 -4.62
C THR A 37 8.31 19.76 -4.50
N GLY A 38 8.12 18.81 -3.58
CA GLY A 38 6.85 18.11 -3.36
C GLY A 38 6.38 17.30 -4.58
N TYR A 39 5.64 16.21 -4.37
CA TYR A 39 4.94 15.59 -5.49
C TYR A 39 3.78 16.49 -5.90
N LYS A 40 3.72 16.84 -7.19
CA LYS A 40 2.61 17.59 -7.77
C LYS A 40 1.68 16.63 -8.49
N PHE A 41 0.44 16.57 -8.03
CA PHE A 41 -0.64 15.96 -8.78
C PHE A 41 -1.32 17.05 -9.60
N ASP A 42 -1.28 16.94 -10.93
CA ASP A 42 -2.04 17.80 -11.82
C ASP A 42 -3.02 16.96 -12.66
N GLU A 43 -3.99 17.64 -13.29
CA GLU A 43 -5.03 16.98 -14.09
C GLU A 43 -4.49 16.24 -15.33
N SER A 44 -3.29 16.58 -15.78
CA SER A 44 -2.68 15.95 -16.96
C SER A 44 -1.94 14.66 -16.63
N ASN A 45 -1.56 14.46 -15.37
CA ASN A 45 -0.76 13.32 -14.93
C ASN A 45 -1.43 12.45 -13.87
N SER A 46 -2.66 12.79 -13.43
CA SER A 46 -3.33 12.08 -12.35
C SER A 46 -4.84 12.01 -12.52
N ARG A 47 -5.42 10.88 -12.09
CA ARG A 47 -6.87 10.72 -11.91
C ARG A 47 -7.24 11.07 -10.47
N PHE A 48 -8.18 12.00 -10.29
CA PHE A 48 -8.73 12.37 -8.98
C PHE A 48 -10.00 11.57 -8.66
N ILE A 49 -10.08 11.07 -7.42
CA ILE A 49 -11.25 10.41 -6.84
C ILE A 49 -11.59 11.14 -5.54
N ALA A 50 -12.83 11.61 -5.43
CA ALA A 50 -13.29 12.31 -4.23
C ALA A 50 -13.33 11.38 -3.01
N SER A 51 -12.97 11.91 -1.84
CA SER A 51 -13.03 11.18 -0.57
C SER A 51 -13.69 12.06 0.49
N ARG A 52 -14.48 11.44 1.39
CA ARG A 52 -15.15 12.15 2.49
C ARG A 52 -14.21 12.42 3.66
N GLU A 53 -13.22 11.55 3.86
CA GLU A 53 -12.34 11.56 5.04
C GLU A 53 -10.95 12.13 4.75
N ALA A 54 -10.61 12.23 3.46
CA ALA A 54 -9.35 12.71 2.94
C ALA A 54 -9.57 13.94 2.03
N ALA A 55 -8.49 14.61 1.64
CA ALA A 55 -8.54 15.63 0.60
C ALA A 55 -9.00 15.03 -0.75
N GLY A 56 -8.76 13.73 -0.93
CA GLY A 56 -9.06 12.94 -2.11
C GLY A 56 -8.08 11.78 -2.25
N ILE A 57 -8.28 11.00 -3.30
CA ILE A 57 -7.36 9.97 -3.75
C ILE A 57 -6.87 10.37 -5.14
N TRP A 58 -5.56 10.34 -5.34
CA TRP A 58 -4.92 10.58 -6.64
C TRP A 58 -4.31 9.28 -7.15
N VAL A 59 -4.53 8.99 -8.42
CA VAL A 59 -3.89 7.85 -9.10
C VAL A 59 -2.94 8.39 -10.15
N ALA A 60 -1.65 8.11 -9.99
CA ALA A 60 -0.58 8.58 -10.88
C ALA A 60 0.61 7.61 -10.83
N GLY A 61 1.24 7.36 -11.97
CA GLY A 61 2.45 6.52 -12.05
C GLY A 61 2.28 5.12 -11.45
N GLY A 62 1.12 4.47 -11.66
CA GLY A 62 0.82 3.15 -11.10
C GLY A 62 0.64 3.11 -9.57
N SER A 63 0.53 4.27 -8.92
CA SER A 63 0.32 4.38 -7.47
C SER A 63 -0.98 5.13 -7.17
N ALA A 64 -1.63 4.75 -6.08
CA ALA A 64 -2.75 5.46 -5.49
C ALA A 64 -2.32 6.16 -4.20
N TRP A 65 -2.74 7.41 -4.04
CA TRP A 65 -2.32 8.31 -2.98
C TRP A 65 -3.55 8.85 -2.27
N LYS A 66 -3.81 8.40 -1.03
CA LYS A 66 -4.86 8.97 -0.18
C LYS A 66 -4.24 10.12 0.62
N VAL A 67 -4.62 11.35 0.28
CA VAL A 67 -3.99 12.57 0.82
C VAL A 67 -4.83 13.18 1.94
N TYR A 68 -4.22 13.46 3.08
CA TYR A 68 -4.86 14.00 4.27
C TYR A 68 -4.48 15.46 4.49
N ARG A 69 -5.47 16.30 4.82
CA ARG A 69 -5.27 17.73 5.15
C ARG A 69 -4.93 17.99 6.62
N LYS A 70 -5.15 16.99 7.50
CA LYS A 70 -5.10 17.15 8.95
C LYS A 70 -4.27 16.02 9.56
N ASP A 71 -3.33 16.36 10.43
CA ASP A 71 -2.53 15.38 11.19
C ASP A 71 -3.40 14.40 11.98
N LYS A 72 -4.51 14.88 12.53
CA LYS A 72 -5.43 14.04 13.29
C LYS A 72 -6.04 12.91 12.45
N THR A 73 -6.41 13.17 11.18
CA THR A 73 -6.99 12.13 10.33
C THR A 73 -5.92 11.17 9.80
N LEU A 74 -4.74 11.70 9.45
CA LEU A 74 -3.58 10.87 9.12
C LEU A 74 -3.19 9.96 10.31
N GLY A 75 -3.05 10.54 11.51
CA GLY A 75 -2.66 9.81 12.71
C GLY A 75 -3.65 8.68 13.07
N LYS A 76 -4.94 8.88 12.81
CA LYS A 76 -5.94 7.79 12.91
C LYS A 76 -5.68 6.69 11.89
N ALA A 77 -5.45 7.04 10.62
CA ALA A 77 -5.15 6.07 9.57
C ALA A 77 -3.84 5.31 9.85
N LYS A 78 -2.77 5.98 10.28
CA LYS A 78 -1.51 5.36 10.70
C LYS A 78 -1.71 4.33 11.81
N LYS A 79 -2.50 4.67 12.83
CA LYS A 79 -2.81 3.74 13.93
C LYS A 79 -3.58 2.52 13.45
N ALA A 80 -4.56 2.71 12.58
CA ALA A 80 -5.35 1.62 12.01
C ALA A 80 -4.49 0.69 11.13
N ILE A 81 -3.65 1.26 10.26
CA ILE A 81 -2.70 0.49 9.44
C ILE A 81 -1.72 -0.28 10.32
N LYS A 82 -1.13 0.37 11.32
CA LYS A 82 -0.22 -0.30 12.25
C LYS A 82 -0.91 -1.45 12.99
N LYS A 83 -2.13 -1.24 13.50
CA LYS A 83 -2.93 -2.31 14.14
C LYS A 83 -3.12 -3.50 13.19
N ALA A 84 -3.46 -3.24 11.93
CA ALA A 84 -3.64 -4.27 10.91
C ALA A 84 -2.34 -5.01 10.58
N GLN A 85 -1.22 -4.29 10.44
CA GLN A 85 0.11 -4.87 10.21
C GLN A 85 0.57 -5.75 11.38
N ASP A 86 0.42 -5.26 12.62
CA ASP A 86 0.78 -5.99 13.84
C ASP A 86 -0.06 -7.27 14.00
N ALA A 87 -1.30 -7.26 13.51
CA ALA A 87 -2.19 -8.42 13.50
C ALA A 87 -1.95 -9.39 12.32
N GLY A 88 -1.04 -9.07 11.40
CA GLY A 88 -0.78 -9.88 10.22
C GLY A 88 -1.91 -9.86 9.17
N LEU A 89 -2.75 -8.81 9.16
CA LEU A 89 -3.76 -8.66 8.13
C LEU A 89 -3.08 -8.51 6.75
N PRO A 90 -3.50 -9.25 5.72
CA PRO A 90 -2.95 -9.09 4.37
C PRO A 90 -3.29 -7.71 3.80
N LEU A 91 -2.31 -6.81 3.75
CA LEU A 91 -2.49 -5.46 3.21
C LEU A 91 -1.88 -5.36 1.82
N VAL A 92 -2.43 -4.47 0.99
CA VAL A 92 -1.65 -3.92 -0.13
C VAL A 92 -0.38 -3.25 0.41
N PRO A 93 0.73 -3.20 -0.35
CA PRO A 93 1.94 -2.51 0.10
C PRO A 93 1.65 -1.03 0.36
N ILE A 94 1.80 -0.61 1.63
CA ILE A 94 1.50 0.75 2.08
C ILE A 94 2.79 1.47 2.47
N GLU A 95 2.99 2.65 1.89
CA GLU A 95 4.02 3.62 2.26
C GLU A 95 3.33 4.84 2.92
N ILE A 96 3.77 5.20 4.13
CA ILE A 96 3.28 6.38 4.84
C ILE A 96 4.28 7.51 4.62
N ILE A 97 3.79 8.66 4.15
CA ILE A 97 4.63 9.81 3.84
C ILE A 97 4.08 11.00 4.63
N ASP A 98 4.66 11.18 5.82
CA ASP A 98 4.20 12.14 6.83
C ASP A 98 5.21 13.24 7.18
N GLY A 99 6.33 13.26 6.46
CA GLY A 99 7.37 14.27 6.59
C GLY A 99 8.20 14.26 7.87
N GLN A 100 8.15 13.17 8.64
CA GLN A 100 9.01 12.98 9.82
C GLN A 100 10.39 12.39 9.49
N ASP A 101 10.57 11.77 8.33
CA ASP A 101 11.88 11.36 7.85
C ASP A 101 12.68 12.60 7.43
N GLU A 102 13.96 12.70 7.82
CA GLU A 102 14.82 13.90 7.68
C GLU A 102 15.00 14.40 6.23
N GLN A 103 14.58 13.64 5.21
CA GLN A 103 14.53 14.07 3.81
C GLN A 103 13.15 14.55 3.34
N ALA A 104 12.11 14.40 4.16
CA ALA A 104 10.71 14.63 3.84
C ALA A 104 10.09 15.81 4.61
N ALA A 105 10.87 16.84 4.99
CA ALA A 105 10.35 18.13 5.48
C ALA A 105 9.43 18.88 4.48
N THR A 106 8.96 18.19 3.43
CA THR A 106 8.00 18.63 2.43
C THR A 106 6.72 17.82 2.53
N GLY A 107 5.71 18.39 3.18
CA GLY A 107 4.33 17.94 2.92
C GLY A 107 4.03 17.99 1.42
N PHE A 108 3.17 17.09 0.94
CA PHE A 108 2.69 17.10 -0.44
C PHE A 108 2.03 18.43 -0.73
N VAL A 109 2.47 19.10 -1.80
CA VAL A 109 1.79 20.29 -2.31
C VAL A 109 0.71 19.80 -3.27
N PHE A 110 -0.51 19.66 -2.76
CA PHE A 110 -1.65 19.32 -3.60
C PHE A 110 -2.42 20.59 -3.98
N GLN A 111 -2.81 20.67 -5.25
CA GLN A 111 -3.66 21.72 -5.78
C GLN A 111 -4.95 21.04 -6.27
N PRO A 112 -6.10 21.29 -5.63
CA PRO A 112 -7.36 20.75 -6.13
C PRO A 112 -7.66 21.32 -7.52
N VAL A 113 -8.31 20.51 -8.37
CA VAL A 113 -8.81 20.88 -9.71
C VAL A 113 -9.54 22.23 -9.64
N GLY A 114 -9.05 23.22 -10.38
CA GLY A 114 -9.59 24.60 -10.41
C GLY A 114 -9.28 25.50 -9.21
N GLY A 115 -8.53 25.05 -8.21
CA GLY A 115 -8.15 25.85 -7.04
C GLY A 115 -6.78 26.52 -7.21
N GLN A 116 -6.63 27.80 -6.86
CA GLN A 116 -5.31 28.48 -6.89
C GLN A 116 -4.46 28.24 -5.64
N LYS A 117 -5.02 27.65 -4.57
CA LYS A 117 -4.32 27.45 -3.29
C LYS A 117 -3.65 26.09 -3.23
N LYS A 118 -2.32 26.12 -3.21
CA LYS A 118 -1.46 25.02 -2.77
C LYS A 118 -1.80 24.68 -1.32
N THR A 119 -2.07 23.40 -1.06
CA THR A 119 -2.27 22.91 0.30
C THR A 119 -1.20 21.88 0.61
N PHE A 120 -0.59 21.99 1.78
CA PHE A 120 0.35 20.99 2.29
C PHE A 120 -0.44 19.87 2.96
N GLY A 121 -0.06 18.63 2.72
CA GLY A 121 -0.67 17.47 3.36
C GLY A 121 0.27 16.28 3.43
N PHE A 122 -0.28 15.20 3.95
CA PHE A 122 0.42 13.95 4.16
C PHE A 122 -0.29 12.86 3.38
N ALA A 123 0.42 11.82 2.98
CA ALA A 123 -0.15 10.79 2.12
C ALA A 123 0.08 9.40 2.69
N ILE A 124 -0.91 8.54 2.43
CA ILE A 124 -0.73 7.10 2.38
C ILE A 124 -0.69 6.72 0.91
N LYS A 125 0.40 6.08 0.49
CA LYS A 125 0.62 5.63 -0.88
C LYS A 125 0.57 4.11 -0.93
N THR A 126 -0.07 3.58 -1.95
CA THR A 126 -0.08 2.16 -2.27
C THR A 126 0.05 1.98 -3.78
N GLN A 127 0.40 0.77 -4.22
CA GLN A 127 0.25 0.41 -5.63
C GLN A 127 -1.21 0.55 -6.07
N TYR A 128 -1.44 1.14 -7.23
CA TYR A 128 -2.76 1.13 -7.86
C TYR A 128 -2.91 -0.19 -8.60
N LEU A 129 -3.71 -1.07 -8.02
CA LEU A 129 -4.00 -2.39 -8.55
C LEU A 129 -5.30 -2.33 -9.33
N SER A 130 -5.23 -2.63 -10.62
CA SER A 130 -6.37 -2.79 -11.53
C SER A 130 -6.43 -4.24 -12.02
N ASP A 131 -7.30 -4.55 -12.98
CA ASP A 131 -7.40 -5.88 -13.62
C ASP A 131 -6.01 -6.54 -13.76
N PRO A 132 -5.85 -7.82 -13.38
CA PRO A 132 -6.87 -8.84 -13.04
C PRO A 132 -7.41 -8.83 -11.58
N TYR A 133 -7.08 -7.85 -10.75
CA TYR A 133 -7.52 -7.82 -9.35
C TYR A 133 -9.03 -7.57 -9.23
N VAL A 134 -9.73 -8.36 -8.41
CA VAL A 134 -11.18 -8.24 -8.24
C VAL A 134 -11.52 -7.49 -6.96
N PHE A 135 -12.19 -6.34 -7.08
CA PHE A 135 -12.63 -5.55 -5.93
C PHE A 135 -13.73 -6.24 -5.11
N PHE A 136 -13.59 -6.20 -3.79
CA PHE A 136 -14.65 -6.55 -2.85
C PHE A 136 -14.88 -5.44 -1.82
N SER A 137 -16.08 -5.41 -1.27
CA SER A 137 -16.48 -4.46 -0.22
C SER A 137 -17.59 -5.06 0.62
N ALA A 138 -17.58 -4.78 1.93
CA ALA A 138 -18.72 -5.09 2.80
C ALA A 138 -19.86 -4.06 2.68
N GLN A 139 -19.72 -2.99 1.89
CA GLN A 139 -20.71 -1.91 1.82
C GLN A 139 -21.73 -2.11 0.70
N GLY A 140 -23.00 -1.80 0.99
CA GLY A 140 -24.09 -1.77 0.02
C GLY A 140 -24.24 -3.09 -0.75
N HIS A 141 -24.19 -3.03 -2.08
CA HIS A 141 -24.24 -4.24 -2.93
C HIS A 141 -22.90 -5.01 -2.98
N GLY A 142 -21.88 -4.58 -2.24
CA GLY A 142 -20.55 -5.19 -2.21
C GLY A 142 -20.56 -6.64 -1.71
N VAL A 143 -21.29 -6.93 -0.63
CA VAL A 143 -21.41 -8.29 -0.08
C VAL A 143 -22.01 -9.25 -1.11
N LYS A 144 -23.05 -8.81 -1.83
CA LYS A 144 -23.66 -9.62 -2.91
C LYS A 144 -22.67 -9.90 -4.04
N LYS A 145 -21.88 -8.90 -4.45
CA LYS A 145 -20.84 -9.11 -5.48
C LYS A 145 -19.76 -10.07 -5.00
N PHE A 146 -19.32 -9.94 -3.76
CA PHE A 146 -18.34 -10.85 -3.16
C PHE A 146 -18.88 -12.29 -3.10
N LYS A 147 -20.14 -12.47 -2.70
CA LYS A 147 -20.81 -13.77 -2.73
C LYS A 147 -20.82 -14.40 -4.14
N THR A 148 -21.21 -13.64 -5.15
CA THR A 148 -21.19 -14.11 -6.55
C THR A 148 -19.77 -14.47 -7.00
N PHE A 149 -18.76 -13.71 -6.58
CA PHE A 149 -17.35 -14.06 -6.82
C PHE A 149 -16.99 -15.42 -6.18
N LEU A 150 -17.36 -15.65 -4.92
CA LEU A 150 -17.08 -16.91 -4.21
C LEU A 150 -17.72 -18.14 -4.86
N GLU A 151 -18.84 -17.99 -5.57
CA GLU A 151 -19.47 -19.10 -6.32
C GLU A 151 -18.53 -19.65 -7.41
N GLY A 152 -17.69 -18.79 -8.00
CA GLY A 152 -16.68 -19.18 -8.98
C GLY A 152 -15.42 -19.83 -8.39
N VAL A 153 -15.23 -19.77 -7.07
CA VAL A 153 -14.05 -20.34 -6.39
C VAL A 153 -14.34 -21.78 -6.00
N SER A 154 -13.59 -22.73 -6.54
CA SER A 154 -13.72 -24.17 -6.26
C SER A 154 -12.59 -24.73 -5.39
N ASP A 155 -11.45 -24.03 -5.30
CA ASP A 155 -10.32 -24.46 -4.48
C ASP A 155 -10.59 -24.19 -2.99
N ARG A 156 -10.57 -25.26 -2.20
CA ARG A 156 -10.76 -25.20 -0.75
C ARG A 156 -9.66 -24.40 -0.06
N ASN A 157 -8.41 -24.53 -0.49
CA ASN A 157 -7.26 -23.86 0.13
C ASN A 157 -7.35 -22.34 -0.05
N VAL A 158 -7.80 -21.89 -1.22
CA VAL A 158 -8.07 -20.47 -1.50
C VAL A 158 -9.14 -19.93 -0.54
N LEU A 159 -10.23 -20.66 -0.37
CA LEU A 159 -11.31 -20.25 0.55
C LEU A 159 -10.88 -20.26 2.02
N GLU A 160 -10.05 -21.22 2.44
CA GLU A 160 -9.46 -21.20 3.79
C GLU A 160 -8.53 -20.00 3.97
N GLY A 161 -7.76 -19.61 2.95
CA GLY A 161 -6.98 -18.37 2.96
C GLY A 161 -7.85 -17.12 3.14
N TYR A 162 -8.97 -17.03 2.42
CA TYR A 162 -9.94 -15.94 2.62
C TYR A 162 -10.54 -15.94 4.02
N LYS A 163 -10.90 -17.12 4.53
CA LYS A 163 -11.43 -17.29 5.88
C LYS A 163 -10.43 -16.78 6.92
N SER A 164 -9.16 -17.18 6.84
CA SER A 164 -8.12 -16.72 7.77
C SER A 164 -7.92 -15.21 7.71
N ALA A 165 -7.87 -14.62 6.51
CA ALA A 165 -7.73 -13.17 6.35
C ALA A 165 -8.93 -12.39 6.95
N LEU A 166 -10.15 -12.92 6.77
CA LEU A 166 -11.37 -12.32 7.30
C LEU A 166 -11.53 -12.55 8.82
N GLU A 167 -11.04 -13.66 9.37
CA GLU A 167 -10.98 -13.88 10.82
C GLU A 167 -10.09 -12.83 11.49
N ILE A 168 -8.91 -12.54 10.92
CA ILE A 168 -8.06 -11.44 11.39
C ILE A 168 -8.79 -10.08 11.27
N ALA A 169 -9.51 -9.85 10.17
CA ALA A 169 -10.28 -8.62 9.98
C ALA A 169 -11.38 -8.43 11.05
N VAL A 170 -12.06 -9.52 11.45
CA VAL A 170 -13.02 -9.51 12.56
C VAL A 170 -12.31 -9.19 13.88
N ASP A 171 -11.19 -9.85 14.17
CA ASP A 171 -10.44 -9.66 15.43
C ASP A 171 -9.94 -8.22 15.63
N ILE A 172 -9.57 -7.54 14.53
CA ILE A 172 -9.16 -6.13 14.59
C ILE A 172 -10.33 -5.14 14.50
N GLU A 173 -11.57 -5.62 14.42
CA GLU A 173 -12.81 -4.85 14.25
C GLU A 173 -12.77 -3.96 13.00
N LEU A 174 -12.46 -4.53 11.83
CA LEU A 174 -12.47 -3.82 10.56
C LEU A 174 -13.91 -3.51 10.12
N SER A 175 -14.31 -2.24 10.22
CA SER A 175 -15.71 -1.78 10.08
C SER A 175 -16.30 -1.98 8.71
N ASP A 176 -15.55 -1.54 7.70
CA ASP A 176 -15.98 -1.54 6.30
C ASP A 176 -14.87 -2.18 5.46
N PRO A 177 -14.67 -3.51 5.54
CA PRO A 177 -13.60 -4.14 4.80
C PRO A 177 -13.75 -3.89 3.30
N GLN A 178 -12.70 -3.30 2.73
CA GLN A 178 -12.56 -3.11 1.30
C GLN A 178 -11.18 -3.56 0.86
N GLY A 179 -11.15 -4.23 -0.29
CA GLY A 179 -9.93 -4.85 -0.74
C GLY A 179 -10.03 -5.36 -2.16
N LEU A 180 -9.04 -6.15 -2.51
CA LEU A 180 -8.88 -6.80 -3.78
C LEU A 180 -8.61 -8.29 -3.55
N VAL A 181 -9.09 -9.11 -4.47
CA VAL A 181 -8.64 -10.49 -4.60
C VAL A 181 -7.61 -10.52 -5.72
N ASP A 182 -6.42 -11.04 -5.42
CA ASP A 182 -5.37 -11.19 -6.41
C ASP A 182 -5.60 -12.42 -7.32
N PRO A 183 -4.89 -12.53 -8.45
CA PRO A 183 -5.03 -13.67 -9.37
C PRO A 183 -4.65 -15.02 -8.77
N ASN A 184 -3.89 -15.03 -7.69
CA ASN A 184 -3.43 -16.23 -7.01
C ASN A 184 -4.40 -16.67 -5.90
N GLY A 185 -5.53 -15.97 -5.73
CA GLY A 185 -6.54 -16.31 -4.74
C GLY A 185 -6.21 -15.82 -3.34
N SER A 186 -5.52 -14.68 -3.21
CA SER A 186 -5.28 -14.00 -1.94
C SER A 186 -6.15 -12.75 -1.80
N ILE A 187 -6.70 -12.51 -0.61
CA ILE A 187 -7.34 -11.23 -0.27
C ILE A 187 -6.26 -10.23 0.17
N LEU A 188 -6.36 -9.00 -0.31
CA LEU A 188 -5.54 -7.85 0.09
C LEU A 188 -6.45 -6.69 0.48
N PHE A 189 -6.34 -6.18 1.70
CA PHE A 189 -7.10 -5.03 2.18
C PHE A 189 -6.35 -3.72 1.88
N PHE A 190 -7.08 -2.66 1.52
CA PHE A 190 -6.47 -1.33 1.25
C PHE A 190 -7.16 -0.17 1.96
N ASP A 191 -8.43 -0.30 2.35
CA ASP A 191 -9.14 0.73 3.12
C ASP A 191 -9.33 0.23 4.56
N ILE A 192 -8.50 0.74 5.47
CA ILE A 192 -8.39 0.22 6.84
C ILE A 192 -9.06 1.18 7.81
N HIS A 193 -10.28 0.83 8.20
CA HIS A 193 -11.09 1.55 9.18
C HIS A 193 -11.53 0.60 10.29
N THR A 194 -11.09 0.88 11.52
CA THR A 194 -11.39 0.01 12.67
C THR A 194 -12.44 0.63 13.59
N GLY A 195 -13.33 -0.18 14.17
CA GLY A 195 -14.32 0.23 15.16
C GLY A 195 -15.64 -0.56 15.16
N SER A 196 -15.81 -1.51 14.24
CA SER A 196 -16.92 -2.46 14.18
C SER A 196 -16.46 -3.72 13.45
N SER A 197 -16.94 -4.90 13.79
CA SER A 197 -16.65 -6.14 13.06
C SER A 197 -17.72 -6.52 12.04
N SER A 198 -18.88 -5.84 12.03
CA SER A 198 -20.08 -6.30 11.31
C SER A 198 -19.84 -6.57 9.82
N GLY A 199 -19.14 -5.67 9.13
CA GLY A 199 -18.83 -5.86 7.70
C GLY A 199 -17.89 -7.03 7.45
N ALA A 200 -16.91 -7.26 8.34
CA ALA A 200 -16.01 -8.41 8.25
C ALA A 200 -16.72 -9.73 8.55
N GLU A 201 -17.64 -9.73 9.51
CA GLU A 201 -18.46 -10.89 9.86
C GLU A 201 -19.37 -11.32 8.71
N ASP A 202 -19.99 -10.36 8.00
CA ASP A 202 -20.83 -10.64 6.83
C ASP A 202 -20.04 -11.33 5.71
N LEU A 203 -18.84 -10.81 5.40
CA LEU A 203 -17.97 -11.43 4.39
C LEU A 203 -17.47 -12.80 4.85
N LEU A 204 -17.09 -12.95 6.13
CA LEU A 204 -16.66 -14.21 6.72
C LEU A 204 -17.75 -15.28 6.69
N HIS A 205 -19.00 -14.86 6.93
CA HIS A 205 -20.16 -15.74 6.85
C HIS A 205 -20.30 -16.34 5.45
N GLU A 206 -20.21 -15.53 4.40
CA GLU A 206 -20.33 -16.00 3.01
C GLU A 206 -19.19 -16.97 2.63
N VAL A 207 -17.95 -16.72 3.08
CA VAL A 207 -16.83 -17.67 2.87
C VAL A 207 -17.08 -19.00 3.59
N LYS A 208 -17.50 -18.96 4.86
CA LYS A 208 -17.84 -20.17 5.63
C LYS A 208 -19.00 -20.95 4.99
N ALA A 209 -19.99 -20.24 4.46
CA ALA A 209 -21.09 -20.86 3.73
C ALA A 209 -20.62 -21.53 2.44
N ARG A 210 -19.67 -20.92 1.71
CA ARG A 210 -19.08 -21.52 0.50
C ARG A 210 -18.25 -22.77 0.82
N LEU A 211 -17.42 -22.74 1.86
CA LEU A 211 -16.59 -23.88 2.30
C LEU A 211 -17.42 -25.12 2.66
N LYS A 212 -18.62 -24.94 3.24
CA LYS A 212 -19.53 -26.04 3.58
C LYS A 212 -20.17 -26.72 2.35
N LYS A 213 -20.16 -26.05 1.19
CA LYS A 213 -20.72 -26.56 -0.07
C LYS A 213 -19.69 -27.28 -0.93
N LEU A 214 -18.41 -27.26 -0.54
CA LEU A 214 -17.33 -28.04 -1.16
C LEU A 214 -17.11 -29.32 -0.37
#